data_AF-B0RYY5-F1
#
_entry.id   AF-B0RYY5-F1
#
_cell.length_a   1.000
_cell.length_b   1.000
_cell.length_c   1.000
_cell.angle_alpha   90.00
_cell.angle_beta   90.00
_cell.angle_gamma   90.00
#
_symmetry.space_group_name_H-M   'P 1'
#
loop_
_entity.id
_entity.type
_entity.pdbx_description
1 polymer ?
#
loop_
_entity_poly.entity_id
_entity_poly.type
_entity_poly.pdbx_seq_one_letter_code
_entity_poly.pdbx_strand_id
1 'polypeptide(L)'
;MRSWPGCRRRACKNTRSADNGNRQTRALKNAPSVVVCTADHCTYHRGPALETHLHVVTAIEAFQAWHTPWTFFDSVCAALQAQERPLLQQVWAAACDPPLWRGNAPLAVMIDAVQTALATRYPWLSSRACGQLARAAAYAWR
;
A
#
# COMPACT_ATOMS: atom_id res chain seq x y z
N MET A 1 4.50 6.09 35.45
CA MET A 1 3.36 7.01 35.19
C MET A 1 3.29 7.19 33.69
N ARG A 2 2.25 6.83 32.91
CA ARG A 2 0.81 6.71 33.14
C ARG A 2 0.25 5.47 32.39
N SER A 3 -0.72 4.80 33.02
CA SER A 3 -1.56 3.69 32.51
C SER A 3 -2.73 4.26 31.66
N TRP A 4 -3.37 3.51 30.76
CA TRP A 4 -4.65 2.75 30.92
C TRP A 4 -5.16 2.35 29.51
N PRO A 5 -6.24 1.55 29.31
CA PRO A 5 -6.65 0.28 29.93
C PRO A 5 -7.19 -0.74 28.86
N GLY A 6 -7.21 -2.05 29.11
CA GLY A 6 -7.95 -2.92 28.17
C GLY A 6 -7.87 -4.44 28.26
N CYS A 7 -7.12 -5.05 29.19
CA CYS A 7 -7.24 -6.49 29.42
C CYS A 7 -8.53 -6.81 30.20
N ARG A 8 -9.64 -7.08 29.48
CA ARG A 8 -10.74 -7.86 30.07
C ARG A 8 -10.60 -9.32 29.64
N ARG A 9 -10.08 -10.11 30.58
CA ARG A 9 -10.26 -11.57 30.61
C ARG A 9 -11.75 -11.88 30.44
N ARG A 10 -12.09 -12.75 29.48
CA ARG A 10 -13.32 -13.53 29.54
C ARG A 10 -13.02 -14.96 29.12
N ALA A 11 -12.96 -15.80 30.16
CA ALA A 11 -13.23 -17.24 30.15
C ALA A 11 -12.40 -18.15 29.22
N CYS A 12 -11.24 -18.59 29.70
CA CYS A 12 -10.75 -19.93 29.38
C CYS A 12 -11.47 -20.94 30.28
N LYS A 13 -12.53 -21.56 29.76
CA LYS A 13 -13.03 -22.86 30.24
C LYS A 13 -13.66 -23.60 29.06
N ASN A 14 -12.93 -24.56 28.50
CA ASN A 14 -13.38 -25.96 28.47
C ASN A 14 -12.25 -26.85 27.95
N THR A 15 -11.82 -27.74 28.84
CA THR A 15 -11.14 -28.98 28.53
C THR A 15 -12.10 -29.93 27.81
N ARG A 16 -11.69 -30.50 26.67
CA ARG A 16 -11.54 -31.96 26.49
C ARG A 16 -11.17 -32.32 25.05
N SER A 17 -10.20 -33.23 25.02
CA SER A 17 -9.73 -34.08 23.94
C SER A 17 -10.88 -34.79 23.20
N ALA A 18 -10.82 -34.81 21.86
CA ALA A 18 -10.99 -36.01 21.02
C ALA A 18 -10.89 -35.65 19.53
N ASP A 19 -9.95 -36.30 18.87
CA ASP A 19 -9.99 -36.86 17.51
C ASP A 19 -11.23 -36.56 16.64
N ASN A 20 -11.01 -36.05 15.41
CA ASN A 20 -11.29 -36.75 14.15
C ASN A 20 -11.23 -35.76 12.97
N GLY A 21 -10.66 -36.21 11.85
CA GLY A 21 -10.32 -35.39 10.70
C GLY A 21 -11.51 -34.77 9.98
N ASN A 22 -11.32 -33.54 9.52
CA ASN A 22 -11.74 -33.15 8.17
C ASN A 22 -10.98 -31.88 7.77
N ARG A 23 -10.01 -32.03 6.88
CA ARG A 23 -9.27 -30.93 6.27
C ARG A 23 -10.20 -30.28 5.22
N GLN A 24 -11.20 -29.51 5.68
CA GLN A 24 -11.92 -28.59 4.80
C GLN A 24 -11.15 -27.27 4.76
N THR A 25 -10.30 -27.13 3.75
CA THR A 25 -9.77 -25.85 3.28
C THR A 25 -10.91 -25.01 2.74
N ARG A 26 -11.62 -24.31 3.63
CA ARG A 26 -12.43 -23.17 3.23
C ARG A 26 -11.46 -22.04 2.89
N ALA A 27 -11.19 -21.90 1.58
CA ALA A 27 -10.49 -20.75 1.04
C ALA A 27 -11.28 -19.48 1.35
N LEU A 28 -10.93 -18.81 2.44
CA LEU A 28 -11.30 -17.43 2.69
C LEU A 28 -10.52 -16.57 1.69
N LYS A 29 -11.11 -16.40 0.51
CA LYS A 29 -10.75 -15.33 -0.41
C LYS A 29 -10.91 -14.03 0.38
N ASN A 30 -9.79 -13.33 0.61
CA ASN A 30 -9.68 -12.03 1.28
C ASN A 30 -9.58 -12.03 2.82
N ALA A 31 -8.46 -12.50 3.36
CA ALA A 31 -8.01 -12.07 4.69
C ALA A 31 -6.52 -11.66 4.61
N PRO A 32 -6.16 -10.40 4.88
CA PRO A 32 -4.77 -9.93 4.76
C PRO A 32 -3.83 -10.37 5.90
N SER A 33 -4.31 -11.17 6.86
CA SER A 33 -3.50 -11.63 7.99
C SER A 33 -3.87 -13.06 8.39
N VAL A 34 -2.90 -13.97 8.29
CA VAL A 34 -2.94 -15.28 8.97
C VAL A 34 -2.16 -15.13 10.26
N VAL A 35 -2.82 -15.32 11.41
CA VAL A 35 -2.14 -15.44 12.70
C VAL A 35 -1.89 -16.92 12.93
N VAL A 36 -0.64 -17.36 12.76
CA VAL A 36 -0.21 -18.69 13.20
C VAL A 36 0.34 -18.54 14.61
N CYS A 37 -0.40 -19.02 15.61
CA CYS A 37 0.11 -19.11 16.97
C CYS A 37 0.81 -20.46 17.15
N THR A 38 2.13 -20.47 17.32
CA THR A 38 2.84 -21.61 17.91
C THR A 38 3.12 -21.34 19.39
N ALA A 39 3.15 -22.40 20.21
CA ALA A 39 3.10 -22.33 21.67
C ALA A 39 4.22 -21.52 22.36
N ASP A 40 5.28 -21.14 21.65
CA ASP A 40 6.47 -20.48 22.24
C ASP A 40 6.83 -19.14 21.56
N HIS A 41 6.12 -18.76 20.48
CA HIS A 41 6.49 -17.59 19.70
C HIS A 41 5.30 -17.04 18.90
N CYS A 42 4.96 -15.78 19.14
CA CYS A 42 4.08 -15.01 18.26
C CYS A 42 4.95 -14.23 17.28
N THR A 43 5.37 -14.85 16.16
CA THR A 43 5.87 -14.08 15.02
C THR A 43 4.69 -13.40 14.35
N TYR A 44 4.59 -12.08 14.53
CA TYR A 44 3.71 -11.25 13.72
C TYR A 44 4.25 -11.26 12.28
N HIS A 45 3.77 -12.21 11.47
CA HIS A 45 4.01 -12.17 10.04
C HIS A 45 3.23 -10.98 9.48
N ARG A 46 3.88 -9.80 9.46
CA ARG A 46 3.44 -8.69 8.62
C ARG A 46 3.28 -9.27 7.22
N GLY A 47 2.06 -9.34 6.71
CA GLY A 47 1.80 -9.96 5.41
C GLY A 47 2.68 -9.29 4.34
N PRO A 48 3.27 -10.05 3.41
CA PRO A 48 4.24 -9.51 2.44
C PRO A 48 3.69 -8.32 1.64
N ALA A 49 2.37 -8.30 1.40
CA ALA A 49 1.70 -7.21 0.69
C ALA A 49 1.76 -5.85 1.40
N LEU A 50 1.66 -5.81 2.73
CA LEU A 50 1.73 -4.56 3.49
C LEU A 50 3.14 -3.98 3.42
N GLU A 51 4.15 -4.85 3.43
CA GLU A 51 5.56 -4.46 3.35
C GLU A 51 5.89 -3.87 1.97
N THR A 52 5.43 -4.51 0.89
CA THR A 52 5.53 -3.98 -0.48
C THR A 52 4.89 -2.59 -0.59
N HIS A 53 3.69 -2.38 -0.04
CA HIS A 53 3.03 -1.07 -0.08
C HIS A 53 3.87 0.01 0.60
N LEU A 54 4.42 -0.30 1.78
CA LEU A 54 5.25 0.66 2.52
C LEU A 54 6.53 1.00 1.76
N HIS A 55 7.22 0.02 1.19
CA HIS A 55 8.43 0.27 0.40
C HIS A 55 8.15 1.15 -0.82
N VAL A 56 7.04 0.90 -1.53
CA VAL A 56 6.63 1.75 -2.66
C VAL A 56 6.32 3.18 -2.20
N VAL A 57 5.55 3.36 -1.11
CA VAL A 57 5.28 4.70 -0.56
C VAL A 57 6.57 5.42 -0.17
N THR A 58 7.46 4.75 0.57
CA THR A 58 8.73 5.33 1.01
C THR A 58 9.62 5.71 -0.18
N ALA A 59 9.72 4.84 -1.20
CA ALA A 59 10.51 5.10 -2.39
C ALA A 59 9.98 6.30 -3.19
N ILE A 60 8.65 6.41 -3.33
CA ILE A 60 8.01 7.57 -3.93
C ILE A 60 8.39 8.81 -3.12
N GLU A 61 8.03 8.86 -1.83
CA GLU A 61 8.21 10.04 -0.96
C GLU A 61 9.64 10.55 -0.85
N ALA A 62 10.61 9.64 -0.97
CA ALA A 62 12.04 9.91 -0.94
C ALA A 62 12.55 10.62 -2.21
N PHE A 63 11.77 10.68 -3.30
CA PHE A 63 12.18 11.37 -4.51
C PHE A 63 12.34 12.88 -4.28
N GLN A 64 13.52 13.40 -4.60
CA GLN A 64 13.89 14.81 -4.40
C GLN A 64 14.45 15.48 -5.66
N ALA A 65 14.73 14.74 -6.74
CA ALA A 65 15.34 15.26 -7.96
C ALA A 65 14.35 16.05 -8.85
N TRP A 66 13.66 17.04 -8.26
CA TRP A 66 12.66 17.86 -8.94
C TRP A 66 13.24 18.83 -9.98
N HIS A 67 14.57 18.91 -10.08
CA HIS A 67 15.26 19.58 -11.19
C HIS A 67 15.24 18.74 -12.48
N THR A 68 15.06 17.42 -12.36
CA THR A 68 14.86 16.49 -13.48
C THR A 68 13.59 15.64 -13.27
N PRO A 69 12.38 16.24 -13.26
CA PRO A 69 11.15 15.54 -12.89
C PRO A 69 10.80 14.36 -13.81
N TRP A 70 11.29 14.35 -15.05
CA TRP A 70 11.10 13.24 -15.99
C TRP A 70 11.80 11.94 -15.58
N THR A 71 12.80 11.99 -14.69
CA THR A 71 13.49 10.77 -14.18
C THR A 71 12.76 10.12 -13.01
N PHE A 72 11.63 10.68 -12.58
CA PHE A 72 10.89 10.21 -11.39
C PHE A 72 10.65 8.71 -11.43
N PHE A 73 10.07 8.20 -12.52
CA PHE A 73 9.71 6.80 -12.62
C PHE A 73 10.94 5.88 -12.56
N ASP A 74 11.98 6.17 -13.34
CA ASP A 74 13.23 5.39 -13.33
C ASP A 74 13.93 5.44 -11.97
N SER A 75 13.96 6.60 -11.32
CA SER A 75 14.61 6.79 -10.02
C SER A 75 13.92 5.99 -8.92
N VAL A 76 12.58 6.04 -8.87
CA VAL A 76 11.79 5.26 -7.90
C VAL A 76 11.87 3.77 -8.22
N CYS A 77 11.85 3.38 -9.50
CA CYS A 77 12.00 1.99 -9.93
C CYS A 77 13.37 1.40 -9.54
N ALA A 78 14.44 2.19 -9.66
CA ALA A 78 15.79 1.81 -9.25
C ALA A 78 15.94 1.63 -7.74
N ALA A 79 15.18 2.38 -6.93
CA ALA A 79 15.14 2.24 -5.48
C ALA A 79 14.34 1.02 -5.00
N LEU A 80 13.57 0.37 -5.88
CA LEU A 80 12.72 -0.77 -5.57
C LEU A 80 13.31 -2.11 -6.04
N GLN A 81 12.97 -3.16 -5.31
CA GLN A 81 13.23 -4.55 -5.67
C GLN A 81 12.33 -5.00 -6.83
N ALA A 82 12.77 -6.04 -7.55
CA ALA A 82 12.05 -6.56 -8.72
C ALA A 82 10.58 -6.92 -8.44
N GLN A 83 10.28 -7.41 -7.25
CA GLN A 83 8.91 -7.78 -6.82
C GLN A 83 7.99 -6.59 -6.55
N GLU A 84 8.53 -5.40 -6.28
CA GLU A 84 7.78 -4.18 -5.94
C GLU A 84 7.47 -3.32 -7.17
N ARG A 85 8.32 -3.42 -8.20
CA ARG A 85 8.20 -2.64 -9.45
C ARG A 85 6.86 -2.80 -10.16
N PRO A 86 6.22 -3.99 -10.22
CA PRO A 86 4.90 -4.13 -10.83
C PRO A 86 3.83 -3.28 -10.13
N LEU A 87 3.92 -3.13 -8.80
CA LEU A 87 3.00 -2.28 -8.05
C LEU A 87 3.21 -0.81 -8.38
N LEU A 88 4.47 -0.35 -8.45
CA LEU A 88 4.79 1.00 -8.91
C LEU A 88 4.27 1.26 -10.32
N GLN A 89 4.46 0.32 -11.25
CA GLN A 89 3.99 0.41 -12.63
C GLN A 89 2.47 0.60 -12.70
N GLN A 90 1.71 -0.16 -11.90
CA GLN A 90 0.24 -0.04 -11.84
C GLN A 90 -0.20 1.34 -11.36
N VAL A 91 0.41 1.84 -10.27
CA VAL A 91 0.08 3.15 -9.71
C VAL A 91 0.49 4.28 -10.67
N TRP A 92 1.67 4.16 -11.30
CA TRP A 92 2.13 5.12 -12.30
C TRP A 92 1.22 5.19 -13.52
N ALA A 93 0.81 4.04 -14.05
CA ALA A 93 -0.14 3.98 -15.16
C ALA A 93 -1.47 4.66 -14.82
N ALA A 94 -1.96 4.50 -13.59
CA ALA A 94 -3.16 5.20 -13.11
C ALA A 94 -2.95 6.71 -12.97
N ALA A 95 -1.75 7.15 -12.54
CA ALA A 95 -1.42 8.58 -12.45
C ALA A 95 -1.33 9.23 -13.85
N CYS A 96 -0.89 8.48 -14.86
CA CYS A 96 -0.78 8.93 -16.25
C CYS A 96 -2.05 8.66 -17.09
N ASP A 97 -3.19 8.34 -16.47
CA ASP A 97 -4.42 7.98 -17.19
C ASP A 97 -4.91 9.14 -18.09
N PRO A 98 -5.03 8.96 -19.42
CA PRO A 98 -5.36 10.04 -20.34
C PRO A 98 -6.62 10.86 -20.02
N PRO A 99 -7.74 10.25 -19.59
CA PRO A 99 -8.91 10.97 -19.12
C PRO A 99 -8.65 12.05 -18.06
N LEU A 100 -7.65 11.87 -17.18
CA LEU A 100 -7.34 12.82 -16.09
C LEU A 100 -6.59 14.07 -16.58
N TRP A 101 -5.94 13.98 -17.73
CA TRP A 101 -5.10 15.04 -18.29
C TRP A 101 -5.68 15.69 -19.55
N ARG A 102 -6.76 15.12 -20.10
CA ARG A 102 -7.49 15.69 -21.24
C ARG A 102 -8.46 16.77 -20.77
N GLY A 103 -8.21 18.01 -21.19
CA GLY A 103 -9.14 19.11 -20.97
C GLY A 103 -8.44 20.46 -21.06
N ASN A 104 -9.24 21.53 -20.91
CA ASN A 104 -8.74 22.91 -20.85
C ASN A 104 -8.69 23.44 -19.41
N ALA A 105 -8.74 22.53 -18.42
CA ALA A 105 -8.67 22.90 -17.01
C ALA A 105 -7.25 23.40 -16.66
N PRO A 106 -7.11 24.32 -15.69
CA PRO A 106 -5.81 24.71 -15.18
C PRO A 106 -5.02 23.50 -14.66
N LEU A 107 -3.71 23.50 -14.86
CA LEU A 107 -2.83 22.39 -14.46
C LEU A 107 -2.99 22.02 -12.97
N ALA A 108 -3.16 23.01 -12.10
CA ALA A 108 -3.37 22.79 -10.67
C ALA A 108 -4.64 21.97 -10.38
N VAL A 109 -5.73 22.20 -11.14
CA VAL A 109 -7.00 21.47 -11.02
C VAL A 109 -6.83 20.03 -11.50
N MET A 110 -6.10 19.82 -12.60
CA MET A 110 -5.82 18.47 -13.11
C MET A 110 -4.95 17.68 -12.13
N ILE A 111 -3.93 18.31 -11.54
CA ILE A 111 -3.09 17.69 -10.50
C ILE A 111 -3.92 17.27 -9.29
N ASP A 112 -4.83 18.12 -8.80
CA ASP A 112 -5.70 17.80 -7.67
C ASP A 112 -6.67 16.65 -7.97
N ALA A 113 -7.24 16.63 -9.18
CA ALA A 113 -8.09 15.53 -9.65
C ALA A 113 -7.33 14.20 -9.68
N VAL A 114 -6.08 14.20 -10.15
CA VAL A 114 -5.21 13.00 -10.16
C VAL A 114 -4.88 12.55 -8.74
N GLN A 115 -4.55 13.48 -7.83
CA GLN A 115 -4.30 13.13 -6.42
C GLN A 115 -5.53 12.48 -5.78
N THR A 116 -6.71 13.02 -6.02
CA THR A 116 -7.99 12.49 -5.51
C THR A 116 -8.30 11.11 -6.09
N ALA A 117 -8.09 10.92 -7.40
CA ALA A 117 -8.28 9.64 -8.07
C ALA A 117 -7.32 8.57 -7.52
N LEU A 118 -6.05 8.92 -7.30
CA LEU A 118 -5.05 8.04 -6.70
C LEU A 118 -5.40 7.66 -5.26
N ALA A 119 -5.77 8.64 -4.42
CA ALA A 119 -6.14 8.39 -3.04
C ALA A 119 -7.38 7.50 -2.92
N THR A 120 -8.33 7.64 -3.86
CA THR A 120 -9.55 6.82 -3.91
C THR A 120 -9.25 5.39 -4.37
N ARG A 121 -8.41 5.23 -5.39
CA ARG A 121 -8.09 3.91 -5.99
C ARG A 121 -7.07 3.12 -5.17
N TYR A 122 -6.17 3.80 -4.47
CA TYR A 122 -5.07 3.22 -3.71
C TYR A 122 -5.03 3.81 -2.29
N PRO A 123 -5.91 3.38 -1.37
CA PRO A 123 -6.04 3.96 -0.04
C PRO A 123 -4.81 3.74 0.87
N TRP A 124 -3.86 2.91 0.44
CA TRP A 124 -2.58 2.69 1.12
C TRP A 124 -1.52 3.73 0.74
N LEU A 125 -1.74 4.54 -0.31
CA LEU A 125 -0.87 5.66 -0.64
C LEU A 125 -1.08 6.78 0.37
N SER A 126 0.02 7.39 0.82
CA SER A 126 -0.05 8.63 1.58
C SER A 126 -0.45 9.80 0.68
N SER A 127 -1.01 10.86 1.27
CA SER A 127 -1.30 12.11 0.56
C SER A 127 -0.06 12.69 -0.13
N ARG A 128 1.11 12.59 0.53
CA ARG A 128 2.38 13.04 -0.04
C ARG A 128 2.80 12.21 -1.26
N ALA A 129 2.67 10.88 -1.20
CA ALA A 129 2.96 10.01 -2.34
C ALA A 129 2.05 10.32 -3.52
N CYS A 130 0.74 10.50 -3.29
CA CYS A 130 -0.20 10.95 -4.32
C CYS A 130 0.22 12.29 -4.94
N GLY A 131 0.62 13.26 -4.13
CA GLY A 131 1.06 14.57 -4.60
C GLY A 131 2.32 14.50 -5.47
N GLN A 132 3.30 13.68 -5.08
CA GLN A 132 4.50 13.48 -5.88
C GLN A 132 4.22 12.75 -7.19
N LEU A 133 3.38 11.71 -7.17
CA LEU A 133 2.94 11.00 -8.37
C LEU A 133 2.22 11.93 -9.35
N ALA A 134 1.23 12.68 -8.88
CA ALA A 134 0.48 13.60 -9.72
C ALA A 134 1.39 14.70 -10.31
N ARG A 135 2.29 15.25 -9.51
CA ARG A 135 3.25 16.26 -9.96
C ARG A 135 4.23 15.70 -10.99
N ALA A 136 4.71 14.48 -10.84
CA ALA A 136 5.58 13.83 -11.81
C ALA A 136 4.82 13.47 -13.10
N ALA A 137 3.60 12.93 -13.00
CA ALA A 137 2.77 12.59 -14.14
C ALA A 137 2.41 13.83 -15.00
N ALA A 138 2.25 15.00 -14.38
CA ALA A 138 2.06 16.28 -15.09
C ALA A 138 3.22 16.66 -16.04
N TYR A 139 4.44 16.16 -15.79
CA TYR A 139 5.58 16.36 -16.70
C TYR A 139 5.62 15.31 -17.81
N ALA A 140 5.13 14.10 -17.56
CA ALA A 140 5.09 13.03 -18.56
C ALA A 140 3.99 13.25 -19.62
N TRP A 141 2.94 14.00 -19.27
CA TRP A 141 1.83 14.33 -20.18
C TRP A 141 2.02 15.58 -21.01
N ARG A 142 2.95 16.45 -20.64
CA ARG A 142 3.18 17.73 -21.32
C ARG A 142 4.01 17.52 -22.59
#